data_AF-A0A5E4CTC1-F1
#
_entry.id   AF-A0A5E4CTC1-F1
#
_cell.length_a   1.000
_cell.length_b   1.000
_cell.length_c   1.000
_cell.angle_alpha   90.00
_cell.angle_beta   90.00
_cell.angle_gamma   90.00
#
_symmetry.space_group_name_H-M   'P 1'
#
loop_
_entity.id
_entity.type
_entity.pdbx_description
1 polymer ?
#
loop_
_entity_poly.entity_id
_entity_poly.type
_entity_poly.pdbx_seq_one_letter_code
_entity_poly.pdbx_strand_id
1 'polypeptide(L)'
;GYPKNEIEYKWKKPSVEVADPKYWRLYQFAFVGLRNTTEISHTISGDYIIMTIFFDLSRRMGYFTIQTYIPCILTVVLSWVSFWINKDAVPARTSL
;
A
#
# COMPACT_ATOMS: atom_id res chain seq x y z
N GLY A 1 3.13 -35.76 2.38
CA GLY A 1 4.17 -34.72 2.21
C GLY A 1 5.42 -35.20 2.90
N TYR A 2 6.58 -34.65 2.55
CA TYR A 2 7.85 -35.00 3.19
C TYR A 2 8.01 -34.16 4.48
N PRO A 3 8.04 -34.78 5.66
CA PRO A 3 8.29 -34.08 6.91
C PRO A 3 9.77 -33.67 7.02
N LYS A 4 10.06 -32.81 8.01
CA LYS A 4 11.38 -32.20 8.24
C LYS A 4 12.53 -33.22 8.35
N ASN A 5 12.26 -34.41 8.87
CA ASN A 5 13.23 -35.49 9.01
C ASN A 5 13.64 -36.12 7.67
N GLU A 6 12.83 -35.97 6.62
CA GLU A 6 13.11 -36.46 5.28
C GLU A 6 13.67 -35.35 4.37
N ILE A 7 13.13 -34.13 4.47
CA ILE A 7 13.56 -32.99 3.65
C ILE A 7 13.74 -31.73 4.50
N GLU A 8 14.92 -31.11 4.38
CA GLU A 8 15.24 -29.81 4.98
C GLU A 8 15.39 -28.72 3.92
N TYR A 9 14.51 -27.72 3.94
CA TYR A 9 14.62 -26.57 3.05
C TYR A 9 15.49 -25.46 3.64
N LYS A 10 16.39 -24.87 2.83
CA LYS A 10 17.25 -23.75 3.20
C LYS A 10 17.32 -22.71 2.09
N TRP A 11 17.37 -21.43 2.46
CA TRP A 11 17.61 -20.35 1.52
C TRP A 11 19.03 -20.43 0.96
N LYS A 12 19.17 -20.30 -0.36
CA LYS A 12 20.48 -20.06 -1.01
C LYS A 12 20.97 -18.65 -0.68
N LYS A 13 22.25 -18.35 -0.90
CA LYS A 13 22.76 -16.97 -0.91
C LYS A 13 23.23 -16.63 -2.34
N PRO A 14 22.72 -15.57 -2.98
CA PRO A 14 21.62 -14.69 -2.54
C PRO A 14 20.28 -15.46 -2.45
N SER A 15 19.43 -15.10 -1.49
CA SER A 15 18.23 -15.87 -1.13
C SER A 15 17.06 -15.66 -2.05
N VAL A 16 16.86 -14.40 -2.47
CA VAL A 16 15.83 -14.02 -3.42
C VAL A 16 16.43 -12.93 -4.28
N GLU A 17 16.50 -13.17 -5.58
CA GLU A 17 16.89 -12.15 -6.54
C GLU A 17 15.66 -11.35 -6.92
N VAL A 18 15.74 -10.04 -6.72
CA VAL A 18 14.67 -9.11 -7.00
C VAL A 18 14.82 -8.71 -8.47
N ALA A 19 13.80 -9.02 -9.28
CA ALA A 19 13.76 -8.61 -10.68
C ALA A 19 13.75 -7.08 -10.80
N ASP A 20 14.25 -6.54 -11.93
CA ASP A 20 14.30 -5.11 -12.16
C ASP A 20 12.90 -4.47 -11.96
N PRO A 21 12.78 -3.45 -11.08
CA PRO A 21 11.52 -2.76 -10.81
C PRO A 21 10.78 -2.24 -12.06
N LYS A 22 11.49 -2.03 -13.17
CA LYS A 22 10.91 -1.61 -14.45
C LYS A 22 9.84 -2.56 -14.99
N TYR A 23 9.90 -3.85 -14.65
CA TYR A 23 8.95 -4.86 -15.11
C TYR A 23 7.76 -5.05 -14.15
N TRP A 24 7.72 -4.32 -13.04
CA TRP A 24 6.68 -4.49 -12.05
C TRP A 24 5.42 -3.73 -12.41
N ARG A 25 4.29 -4.43 -12.38
CA ARG A 25 2.96 -3.84 -12.62
C ARG A 25 2.34 -3.28 -11.33
N LEU A 26 3.13 -2.55 -10.55
CA LEU A 26 2.73 -1.94 -9.28
C LEU A 26 2.30 -0.48 -9.48
N TYR A 27 1.04 -0.26 -9.88
CA TYR A 27 0.53 1.09 -10.20
C TYR A 27 0.26 1.95 -8.96
N GLN A 28 -0.36 1.37 -7.94
CA GLN A 28 -0.75 2.08 -6.71
C GLN A 28 0.27 1.90 -5.58
N PHE A 29 1.28 1.05 -5.78
CA PHE A 29 2.22 0.66 -4.75
C PHE A 29 3.67 0.90 -5.21
N ALA A 30 4.53 1.18 -4.27
CA ALA A 30 5.97 1.19 -4.41
C ALA A 30 6.52 0.04 -3.58
N PHE A 31 7.42 -0.73 -4.18
CA PHE A 31 8.16 -1.74 -3.44
C PHE A 31 9.16 -1.07 -2.51
N VAL A 32 9.15 -1.49 -1.25
CA VAL A 32 9.96 -0.91 -0.18
C VAL A 32 11.06 -1.86 0.26
N GLY A 33 10.75 -3.16 0.31
CA GLY A 33 11.68 -4.14 0.84
C GLY A 33 11.20 -5.58 0.70
N LEU A 34 12.11 -6.49 1.03
CA LEU A 34 11.89 -7.92 0.98
C LEU A 34 12.42 -8.55 2.26
N ARG A 35 11.68 -9.50 2.82
CA ARG A 35 12.13 -10.29 3.97
C ARG A 35 11.83 -11.76 3.71
N ASN A 36 12.72 -12.64 4.13
CA ASN A 36 12.50 -14.08 4.10
C ASN A 36 12.45 -14.63 5.52
N THR A 37 11.61 -15.63 5.74
CA THR A 37 11.53 -16.38 6.99
C THR A 37 11.48 -17.87 6.69
N THR A 38 11.84 -18.66 7.69
CA THR A 38 11.72 -20.12 7.67
C THR A 38 11.12 -20.53 8.99
N GLU A 39 9.99 -21.21 8.93
CA GLU A 39 9.18 -21.61 10.09
C GLU A 39 8.92 -23.11 10.02
N ILE A 40 8.66 -23.72 11.19
CA ILE A 40 8.28 -25.12 11.28
C ILE A 40 6.82 -25.18 11.70
N SER A 41 5.99 -25.81 10.88
CA SER A 41 4.58 -26.01 11.17
C SER A 41 4.35 -27.43 11.65
N HIS A 42 3.83 -27.56 12.86
CA HIS A 42 3.43 -28.83 13.46
C HIS A 42 2.04 -29.21 12.94
N THR A 43 1.92 -30.39 12.32
CA THR A 43 0.63 -30.91 11.82
C THR A 43 0.43 -32.35 12.30
N ILE A 44 -0.80 -32.86 12.17
CA ILE A 44 -1.15 -34.25 12.57
C ILE A 44 -0.30 -35.27 11.80
N SER A 45 0.12 -34.93 10.58
CA SER A 45 0.94 -35.78 9.71
C SER A 45 2.44 -35.59 9.88
N GLY A 46 2.89 -34.76 10.85
CA GLY A 46 4.29 -34.49 11.13
C GLY A 46 4.68 -33.00 11.03
N ASP A 47 5.96 -32.73 11.24
CA ASP A 47 6.54 -31.39 11.23
C ASP A 47 7.02 -31.03 9.82
N TYR A 48 6.58 -29.88 9.31
CA TYR A 48 6.92 -29.40 7.97
C TYR A 48 7.69 -28.09 8.03
N ILE A 49 8.76 -27.96 7.25
CA ILE A 49 9.46 -26.69 7.07
C ILE A 49 8.72 -25.86 6.03
N ILE A 50 8.35 -24.65 6.40
CA ILE A 50 7.70 -23.66 5.55
C ILE A 50 8.68 -22.51 5.34
N MET A 51 8.90 -22.14 4.08
CA MET A 51 9.68 -20.97 3.70
C MET A 51 8.74 -19.90 3.18
N THR A 52 8.79 -18.71 3.79
CA THR A 52 7.88 -17.61 3.45
C THR A 52 8.68 -16.38 3.03
N ILE A 53 8.20 -15.69 1.99
CA ILE A 53 8.75 -14.43 1.50
C ILE A 53 7.71 -13.35 1.75
N PHE A 54 8.13 -12.27 2.41
CA PHE A 54 7.34 -11.08 2.63
C PHE A 54 7.82 -9.96 1.72
N PHE A 55 6.87 -9.32 1.04
CA PHE A 55 7.10 -8.15 0.19
C PHE A 55 6.51 -6.93 0.89
N ASP A 56 7.36 -5.98 1.27
CA ASP A 56 6.93 -4.72 1.84
C ASP A 56 6.55 -3.76 0.71
N LEU A 57 5.27 -3.39 0.64
CA LEU A 57 4.72 -2.47 -0.35
C LEU A 57 4.13 -1.24 0.34
N SER A 58 4.50 -0.04 -0.12
CA SER A 58 3.94 1.23 0.34
C SER A 58 3.03 1.84 -0.72
N ARG A 59 1.96 2.54 -0.31
CA ARG A 59 1.00 3.15 -1.24
C ARG A 59 1.57 4.45 -1.84
N ARG A 60 1.47 4.58 -3.17
CA ARG A 60 1.75 5.83 -3.88
C ARG A 60 0.56 6.78 -3.73
N MET A 61 0.75 7.90 -3.02
CA MET A 61 -0.35 8.83 -2.71
C MET A 61 -0.55 9.94 -3.75
N GLY A 62 0.40 10.15 -4.67
CA GLY A 62 0.38 11.31 -5.58
C GLY A 62 -0.89 11.47 -6.42
N TYR A 63 -1.47 10.36 -6.90
CA TYR A 63 -2.73 10.39 -7.64
C TYR A 63 -3.92 10.83 -6.77
N PHE A 64 -4.04 10.23 -5.58
CA PHE A 64 -5.09 10.60 -4.62
C PHE A 64 -4.97 12.07 -4.19
N THR A 65 -3.75 12.57 -4.02
CA THR A 65 -3.51 13.99 -3.68
C THR A 65 -4.14 14.92 -4.72
N ILE A 66 -3.88 14.69 -6.01
CA ILE A 66 -4.38 15.58 -7.07
C ILE A 66 -5.88 15.38 -7.32
N GLN A 67 -6.36 14.14 -7.34
CA GLN A 67 -7.75 13.87 -7.72
C GLN A 67 -8.75 14.09 -6.59
N THR A 68 -8.33 13.93 -5.33
CA THR A 68 -9.26 13.98 -4.18
C THR A 68 -8.90 15.08 -3.21
N TYR A 69 -7.64 15.14 -2.73
CA TYR A 69 -7.28 16.12 -1.70
C TYR A 69 -7.34 17.56 -2.22
N ILE A 70 -6.81 17.85 -3.40
CA ILE A 70 -6.84 19.20 -3.97
C ILE A 70 -8.29 19.68 -4.19
N PRO A 71 -9.19 18.95 -4.87
CA PRO A 71 -10.59 19.37 -5.03
C PRO A 71 -11.30 19.58 -3.70
N CYS A 72 -11.10 18.70 -2.72
CA CYS A 72 -11.71 18.86 -1.39
C CYS A 72 -11.21 20.12 -0.67
N ILE A 73 -9.91 20.40 -0.71
CA ILE A 73 -9.33 21.61 -0.11
C ILE A 73 -9.89 22.86 -0.80
N LEU A 74 -9.98 22.86 -2.13
CA LEU A 74 -10.56 23.98 -2.89
C LEU A 74 -12.01 24.22 -2.52
N THR A 75 -12.83 23.17 -2.39
CA THR A 75 -14.23 23.29 -1.95
C THR A 75 -14.35 23.91 -0.56
N VAL A 76 -13.47 23.52 0.39
CA VAL A 76 -13.44 24.13 1.72
C VAL A 76 -13.06 25.60 1.66
N VAL A 77 -12.02 25.95 0.91
CA VAL A 77 -11.59 27.35 0.74
C VAL A 77 -12.68 28.19 0.09
N LEU A 78 -13.35 27.67 -0.95
CA LEU A 78 -14.47 28.36 -1.61
C LEU A 78 -15.65 28.59 -0.66
N SER A 79 -15.94 27.65 0.24
CA SER A 79 -16.96 27.86 1.27
C SER A 79 -16.62 29.04 2.19
N TRP A 80 -15.33 29.28 2.45
CA TRP A 80 -14.89 30.39 3.31
C TRP A 80 -14.88 31.74 2.60
N VAL A 81 -14.78 31.76 1.27
CA VAL A 81 -14.90 33.00 0.49
C VAL A 81 -16.25 33.68 0.73
N SER A 82 -17.30 32.91 1.04
CA SER A 82 -18.61 33.44 1.40
C SER A 82 -18.60 34.34 2.66
N PHE A 83 -17.62 34.18 3.57
CA PHE A 83 -17.47 35.03 4.75
C PHE A 83 -16.89 36.41 4.43
N TRP A 84 -16.19 36.58 3.30
CA TRP A 84 -15.61 37.85 2.88
C TRP A 84 -16.57 38.71 2.04
N ILE A 85 -17.69 38.13 1.59
CA ILE A 85 -18.73 38.87 0.88
C ILE A 85 -19.52 39.73 1.88
N ASN A 86 -19.55 41.03 1.58
CA ASN A 86 -20.12 42.05 2.44
C ASN A 86 -21.63 41.80 2.66
N LYS A 87 -22.09 41.94 3.90
CA LYS A 87 -23.45 41.56 4.36
C LYS A 87 -24.60 42.30 3.66
N ASP A 88 -24.30 43.40 2.95
CA ASP A 88 -25.31 44.30 2.37
C ASP A 88 -25.73 43.93 0.92
N ALA A 89 -25.22 42.83 0.36
CA ALA A 89 -25.72 42.25 -0.90
C ALA A 89 -26.82 41.20 -0.64
N VAL A 90 -28.00 41.66 -0.24
CA VAL A 90 -29.24 40.86 -0.11
C VAL A 90 -30.02 41.02 -1.43
N PRO A 91 -29.82 40.17 -2.48
CA PRO A 91 -30.64 38.95 -2.60
C PRO A 91 -29.99 37.84 -3.50
N ALA A 92 -28.73 37.45 -3.28
CA ALA A 92 -28.06 36.42 -4.11
C ALA A 92 -27.71 35.12 -3.36
N ARG A 93 -28.43 34.77 -2.27
CA ARG A 93 -28.15 33.58 -1.45
C ARG A 93 -29.08 32.37 -1.68
N THR A 94 -29.88 32.35 -2.75
CA THR A 94 -30.83 31.25 -3.04
C THR A 94 -30.53 30.48 -4.34
N SER A 95 -29.26 30.28 -4.70
CA SER A 95 -28.86 29.35 -5.78
C SER A 95 -27.39 28.89 -5.67
N LEU A 96 -26.94 28.45 -4.49
CA LEU A 96 -25.77 27.60 -4.38
C LEU A 96 -26.13 26.31 -3.65
#